data_AF-A0A1G8GZ63-F1
#
_entry.id   AF-A0A1G8GZ63-F1
#
_cell.length_a   1.000
_cell.length_b   1.000
_cell.length_c   1.000
_cell.angle_alpha   90.00
_cell.angle_beta   90.00
_cell.angle_gamma   90.00
#
_symmetry.space_group_name_H-M   'P 1'
#
loop_
_entity.id
_entity.type
_entity.pdbx_description
1 polymer ?
#
loop_
_entity_poly.entity_id
_entity_poly.type
_entity_poly.pdbx_seq_one_letter_code
_entity_poly.pdbx_strand_id
1 'polypeptide(L)'
;MFSFKSSLPGIFMVIVSLLVLSQAVVMENQSIIDPASGSFFPALIALIMLCAGIVTIFQDRSSTQKKAAKTTEQENESNEAAAAETFTKKDYKLILTYFCLVIGFVILLPILTFFPAAFLFLAASMFYLKGISWLLNVTVSLATIVVIYFLFSQLFNIVFP
;
A
#
# COMPACT_ATOMS: atom_id res chain seq x y z
N MET A 1 24.02 25.48 1.94
CA MET A 1 24.20 24.99 0.55
C MET A 1 23.30 23.78 0.39
N PHE A 2 22.29 23.82 -0.48
CA PHE A 2 21.36 22.70 -0.72
C PHE A 2 22.15 21.48 -1.22
N SER A 3 22.20 20.38 -0.46
CA SER A 3 22.72 19.12 -0.99
C SER A 3 21.59 18.47 -1.79
N PHE A 4 21.51 18.80 -3.09
CA PHE A 4 20.43 18.38 -3.99
C PHE A 4 20.24 16.85 -4.04
N LYS A 5 21.29 16.08 -3.70
CA LYS A 5 21.26 14.62 -3.65
C LYS A 5 20.56 14.04 -2.43
N SER A 6 20.63 14.68 -1.27
CA SER A 6 20.05 14.13 -0.03
C SER A 6 18.54 14.34 0.04
N SER A 7 18.04 15.43 -0.54
CA SER A 7 16.60 15.73 -0.56
C SER A 7 15.86 15.13 -1.75
N LEU A 8 16.57 14.41 -2.64
CA LEU A 8 16.01 13.81 -3.85
C LEU A 8 14.82 12.87 -3.58
N PRO A 9 14.84 11.98 -2.57
CA PRO A 9 13.70 11.12 -2.26
C PRO A 9 12.47 11.90 -1.80
N GLY A 10 12.67 12.94 -0.96
CA GLY A 10 11.60 13.79 -0.48
C GLY A 10 10.96 14.62 -1.60
N ILE A 11 11.79 15.19 -2.48
CA ILE A 11 11.32 15.93 -3.67
C ILE A 11 10.52 15.00 -4.59
N PHE A 12 11.02 13.78 -4.85
CA PHE A 12 10.32 12.80 -5.66
C PHE A 12 8.94 12.44 -5.07
N MET A 13 8.88 12.16 -3.77
CA MET A 13 7.60 11.90 -3.08
C MET A 13 6.63 13.08 -3.20
N VAL A 14 7.11 14.32 -3.04
CA VAL A 14 6.28 15.53 -3.20
C VAL A 14 5.75 15.63 -4.63
N ILE A 15 6.59 15.44 -5.64
CA ILE A 15 6.15 15.50 -7.05
C ILE A 15 5.09 14.42 -7.35
N VAL A 16 5.36 13.17 -6.97
CA VAL A 16 4.43 12.06 -7.19
C VAL A 16 3.11 12.30 -6.46
N SER A 17 3.16 12.75 -5.21
CA SER A 17 1.94 13.05 -4.44
C SER A 17 1.11 14.16 -5.08
N LEU A 18 1.72 15.23 -5.58
CA LEU A 18 1.00 16.29 -6.27
C LEU A 18 0.36 15.82 -7.58
N LEU A 19 1.04 14.94 -8.33
CA LEU A 19 0.46 14.34 -9.53
C LEU A 19 -0.76 13.48 -9.20
N VAL A 20 -0.66 12.60 -8.19
CA VAL A 20 -1.76 11.74 -7.76
C VAL A 20 -2.91 12.57 -7.20
N LEU A 21 -2.63 13.60 -6.41
CA LEU A 21 -3.64 14.50 -5.85
C LEU A 21 -4.36 15.28 -6.97
N SER A 22 -3.62 15.74 -7.98
CA SER A 22 -4.19 16.39 -9.16
C SER A 22 -5.17 15.46 -9.89
N GLN A 23 -4.78 14.21 -10.12
CA GLN A 23 -5.67 13.21 -10.73
C GLN A 23 -6.90 12.91 -9.87
N ALA A 24 -6.73 12.82 -8.55
CA ALA A 24 -7.84 12.61 -7.63
C ALA A 24 -8.85 13.77 -7.62
N VAL A 25 -8.38 15.01 -7.80
CA VAL A 25 -9.23 16.21 -7.87
C VAL A 25 -9.96 16.34 -9.21
N VAL A 26 -9.31 15.93 -10.31
CA VAL A 26 -9.87 16.02 -11.67
C VAL A 26 -10.91 14.93 -11.96
N MET A 27 -11.01 13.91 -11.10
CA MET A 27 -11.94 12.80 -11.27
C MET A 27 -13.41 13.28 -11.14
N GLU A 28 -14.06 13.48 -12.29
CA GLU A 28 -15.43 13.98 -12.36
C GLU A 28 -16.42 13.06 -11.61
N ASN A 29 -17.39 13.66 -10.92
CA ASN A 29 -18.43 12.98 -10.13
C ASN A 29 -17.94 12.18 -8.91
N GLN A 30 -16.72 12.43 -8.41
CA GLN A 30 -16.21 11.79 -7.19
C GLN A 30 -15.84 12.84 -6.15
N SER A 31 -16.50 12.81 -4.99
CA SER A 31 -16.22 13.73 -3.89
C SER A 31 -14.99 13.28 -3.11
N ILE A 32 -13.95 14.10 -3.06
CA ILE A 32 -12.71 13.82 -2.31
C ILE A 32 -12.96 13.69 -0.80
N ILE A 33 -14.05 14.27 -0.31
CA ILE A 33 -14.43 14.29 1.11
C ILE A 33 -15.29 13.07 1.47
N ASP A 34 -15.92 12.42 0.49
CA ASP A 34 -16.75 11.25 0.72
C ASP A 34 -15.86 10.00 0.83
N PRO A 35 -15.80 9.32 1.99
CA PRO A 35 -15.01 8.10 2.16
C PRO A 35 -15.41 6.98 1.21
N ALA A 36 -16.62 7.03 0.64
CA ALA A 36 -17.11 6.05 -0.30
C ALA A 36 -16.71 6.31 -1.76
N SER A 37 -16.06 7.44 -2.05
CA SER A 37 -15.67 7.79 -3.41
C SER A 37 -14.42 7.06 -3.89
N GLY A 38 -14.32 6.87 -5.20
CA GLY A 38 -13.14 6.26 -5.83
C GLY A 38 -11.88 7.15 -5.74
N SER A 39 -12.03 8.44 -5.46
CA SER A 39 -10.92 9.40 -5.36
C SER A 39 -10.41 9.61 -3.92
N PHE A 40 -11.17 9.19 -2.90
CA PHE A 40 -10.82 9.38 -1.49
C PHE A 40 -9.48 8.74 -1.09
N PHE A 41 -9.32 7.43 -1.32
CA PHE A 41 -8.08 6.73 -0.92
C PHE A 41 -6.84 7.23 -1.69
N PRO A 42 -6.87 7.41 -3.03
CA PRO A 42 -5.78 8.05 -3.74
C PRO A 42 -5.41 9.43 -3.20
N ALA A 43 -6.41 10.27 -2.88
CA ALA A 43 -6.18 11.60 -2.31
C ALA A 43 -5.57 11.53 -0.90
N LEU A 44 -6.05 10.62 -0.05
CA LEU A 44 -5.53 10.40 1.31
C LEU A 44 -4.07 9.94 1.28
N ILE A 45 -3.74 8.96 0.44
CA ILE A 45 -2.37 8.46 0.28
C ILE A 45 -1.47 9.56 -0.25
N ALA A 46 -1.93 10.32 -1.25
CA ALA A 46 -1.20 11.48 -1.78
C ALA A 46 -0.95 12.53 -0.68
N LEU A 47 -1.93 12.85 0.15
CA LEU A 47 -1.77 13.78 1.25
C LEU A 47 -0.72 13.31 2.27
N ILE A 48 -0.77 12.03 2.67
CA ILE A 48 0.21 11.46 3.60
C ILE A 48 1.62 11.50 2.99
N MET A 49 1.77 11.11 1.71
CA MET A 49 3.04 11.18 0.99
C MET A 49 3.56 12.62 0.86
N LEU A 50 2.67 13.59 0.64
CA LEU A 50 3.02 15.00 0.57
C LEU A 50 3.57 15.50 1.91
N CYS A 51 2.86 15.22 3.02
CA CYS A 51 3.31 15.56 4.36
C CYS A 51 4.65 14.89 4.70
N ALA A 52 4.78 13.59 4.43
CA ALA A 52 6.01 12.84 4.67
C ALA A 52 7.18 13.37 3.82
N GLY A 53 6.94 13.70 2.55
CA GLY A 53 7.95 14.26 1.65
C GLY A 53 8.44 15.64 2.12
N ILE A 54 7.51 16.52 2.52
CA ILE A 54 7.83 17.84 3.08
C ILE A 54 8.66 17.70 4.37
N VAL A 55 8.21 16.84 5.29
CA VAL A 55 8.93 16.56 6.54
C VAL A 55 10.34 16.02 6.27
N THR A 56 10.49 15.14 5.28
CA THR A 56 11.78 14.57 4.88
C THR A 56 12.73 15.66 4.37
N ILE A 57 12.26 16.56 3.51
CA ILE A 57 13.06 17.70 2.99
C ILE A 57 13.55 18.60 4.14
N PHE A 58 12.71 18.86 5.15
CA PHE A 58 13.09 19.69 6.30
C PHE A 58 13.98 18.98 7.31
N GLN A 59 13.81 17.67 7.53
CA GLN A 59 14.64 16.89 8.44
C GLN A 59 16.05 16.65 7.90
N ASP A 60 16.19 16.56 6.58
CA ASP A 60 17.46 16.38 5.88
C ASP A 60 18.42 17.59 6.07
N ARG A 61 17.85 18.79 6.32
CA ARG A 61 18.60 20.01 6.68
C ARG A 61 19.27 19.97 8.05
N SER A 62 18.78 19.17 8.99
CA SER A 62 19.31 19.09 10.37
C SER A 62 20.09 17.80 10.63
N SER A 63 20.21 16.90 9.66
CA SER A 63 20.63 15.52 9.93
C SER A 63 21.45 14.86 8.82
N THR A 64 22.22 15.63 8.05
CA THR A 64 23.16 15.11 7.03
C THR A 64 24.17 14.08 7.56
N GLN A 65 24.19 13.77 8.86
CA GLN A 65 24.98 12.67 9.43
C GLN A 65 24.23 11.70 10.38
N LYS A 66 22.90 11.81 10.62
CA LYS A 66 22.24 10.98 11.66
C LYS A 66 20.88 10.33 11.33
N LYS A 67 20.27 10.53 10.15
CA LYS A 67 18.93 9.97 9.83
C LYS A 67 18.84 8.90 8.73
N ALA A 68 19.97 8.40 8.24
CA ALA A 68 19.99 7.08 7.61
C ALA A 68 19.89 5.93 8.65
N ALA A 69 19.91 6.26 9.95
CA ALA A 69 20.07 5.31 11.06
C ALA A 69 18.90 5.30 12.07
N LYS A 70 17.73 5.88 11.76
CA LYS A 70 16.62 5.99 12.75
C LYS A 70 15.20 5.70 12.24
N THR A 71 15.02 5.19 11.01
CA THR A 71 13.71 4.66 10.55
C THR A 71 13.71 3.12 10.53
N THR A 72 14.72 2.48 11.13
CA THR A 72 14.88 1.02 11.12
C THR A 72 14.59 0.38 12.48
N GLU A 73 14.42 1.12 13.58
CA GLU A 73 14.26 0.51 14.91
C GLU A 73 13.10 1.16 15.69
N GLN A 74 11.88 0.84 15.25
CA GLN A 74 10.86 0.26 16.12
C GLN A 74 9.83 -0.45 15.19
N GLU A 75 10.02 -1.70 14.81
CA GLU A 75 9.87 -2.91 15.64
C GLU A 75 8.40 -3.18 16.01
N ASN A 76 7.84 -4.37 15.81
CA ASN A 76 8.51 -5.68 15.81
C ASN A 76 7.59 -6.74 15.21
N GLU A 77 7.99 -7.73 14.41
CA GLU A 77 9.28 -8.41 14.12
C GLU A 77 9.15 -8.96 12.67
N SER A 78 10.16 -9.08 11.81
CA SER A 78 11.57 -9.35 12.02
C SER A 78 12.37 -9.05 10.73
N ASN A 79 13.50 -8.35 10.88
CA ASN A 79 14.73 -8.36 10.07
C ASN A 79 14.64 -8.39 8.53
N GLU A 80 15.12 -7.31 7.89
CA GLU A 80 15.98 -7.28 6.67
C GLU A 80 15.87 -5.91 5.96
N ALA A 81 16.38 -4.84 6.58
CA ALA A 81 16.52 -3.55 5.92
C ALA A 81 17.78 -2.80 6.36
N ALA A 82 18.97 -3.33 6.03
CA ALA A 82 20.21 -2.55 5.96
C ALA A 82 21.46 -3.30 5.41
N ALA A 83 21.33 -4.48 4.81
CA ALA A 83 22.33 -4.90 3.84
C ALA A 83 21.94 -4.27 2.49
N ALA A 84 22.88 -3.97 1.62
CA ALA A 84 22.58 -3.93 0.19
C ALA A 84 22.18 -5.36 -0.19
N GLU A 85 20.97 -5.77 0.18
CA GLU A 85 20.42 -7.07 -0.14
C GLU A 85 20.26 -7.03 -1.63
N THR A 86 21.23 -7.65 -2.28
CA THR A 86 21.17 -7.91 -3.69
C THR A 86 19.98 -8.83 -3.83
N PHE A 87 18.81 -8.23 -4.08
CA PHE A 87 17.52 -8.90 -4.17
C PHE A 87 17.74 -10.22 -4.90
N THR A 88 17.50 -11.32 -4.20
CA THR A 88 17.72 -12.63 -4.78
C THR A 88 16.70 -12.82 -5.88
N LYS A 89 17.02 -13.62 -6.91
CA LYS A 89 16.06 -13.97 -7.98
C LYS A 89 14.73 -14.52 -7.41
N LYS A 90 14.74 -15.09 -6.21
CA LYS A 90 13.57 -15.57 -5.48
C LYS A 90 12.67 -14.42 -5.01
N ASP A 91 13.25 -13.33 -4.52
CA ASP A 91 12.50 -12.17 -4.02
C ASP A 91 11.84 -11.43 -5.17
N TYR A 92 12.57 -11.25 -6.29
CA TYR A 92 11.98 -10.73 -7.51
C TYR A 92 10.85 -11.61 -8.04
N LYS A 93 10.99 -12.94 -7.98
CA LYS A 93 9.92 -13.85 -8.37
C LYS A 93 8.70 -13.73 -7.45
N LEU A 94 8.92 -13.59 -6.14
CA LEU A 94 7.85 -13.40 -5.16
C LEU A 94 7.11 -12.08 -5.43
N ILE A 95 7.85 -10.97 -5.58
CA ILE A 95 7.30 -9.64 -5.90
C ILE A 95 6.49 -9.70 -7.19
N LEU A 96 7.05 -10.28 -8.25
CA LEU A 96 6.35 -10.42 -9.54
C LEU A 96 5.08 -11.27 -9.40
N THR A 97 5.13 -12.35 -8.62
CA THR A 97 3.96 -13.21 -8.40
C THR A 97 2.84 -12.47 -7.67
N TYR A 98 3.18 -11.72 -6.62
CA TYR A 98 2.21 -10.90 -5.89
C TYR A 98 1.66 -9.77 -6.74
N PHE A 99 2.50 -9.14 -7.55
CA PHE A 99 2.06 -8.12 -8.50
C PHE A 99 1.03 -8.70 -9.49
N CYS A 100 1.30 -9.88 -10.04
CA CYS A 100 0.34 -10.59 -10.89
C CYS A 100 -0.94 -10.97 -10.14
N LEU A 101 -0.86 -11.39 -8.87
CA LEU A 101 -2.04 -11.69 -8.05
C LEU A 101 -2.91 -10.46 -7.83
N VAL A 102 -2.31 -9.29 -7.57
CA VAL A 102 -3.03 -8.02 -7.41
C VAL A 102 -3.71 -7.62 -8.72
N ILE A 103 -3.01 -7.71 -9.85
CA ILE A 103 -3.62 -7.46 -11.17
C ILE A 103 -4.79 -8.42 -11.42
N GLY A 104 -4.61 -9.70 -11.12
CA GLY A 104 -5.65 -10.72 -11.25
C GLY A 104 -6.87 -10.39 -10.40
N PHE A 105 -6.68 -9.93 -9.16
CA PHE A 105 -7.77 -9.48 -8.29
C PHE A 105 -8.54 -8.30 -8.88
N VAL A 106 -7.84 -7.26 -9.36
CA VAL A 106 -8.48 -6.08 -9.98
C VAL A 106 -9.29 -6.46 -11.23
N ILE A 107 -8.77 -7.37 -12.05
CA ILE A 107 -9.47 -7.88 -13.25
C ILE A 107 -10.67 -8.77 -12.86
N LEU A 108 -10.62 -9.45 -11.71
CA LEU A 108 -11.71 -10.27 -11.21
C LEU A 108 -12.87 -9.41 -10.68
N LEU A 109 -12.63 -8.25 -10.08
CA LEU A 109 -13.69 -7.40 -9.50
C LEU A 109 -14.88 -7.06 -10.41
N PRO A 110 -14.71 -6.79 -11.73
CA PRO A 110 -15.87 -6.59 -12.61
C PRO A 110 -16.61 -7.89 -12.99
N ILE A 111 -16.00 -9.07 -12.80
CA ILE A 111 -16.57 -10.38 -13.18
C ILE A 111 -17.18 -11.08 -11.97
N LEU A 112 -16.47 -11.05 -10.84
CA LEU A 112 -16.82 -11.57 -9.54
C LEU A 112 -17.06 -10.37 -8.61
N THR A 113 -18.13 -10.44 -7.82
CA THR A 113 -18.38 -9.48 -6.73
C THR A 113 -17.22 -9.47 -5.74
N PHE A 114 -17.13 -8.43 -4.90
CA PHE A 114 -15.98 -8.21 -4.01
C PHE A 114 -15.65 -9.44 -3.15
N PHE A 115 -16.67 -10.10 -2.60
CA PHE A 115 -16.51 -11.20 -1.65
C PHE A 115 -15.76 -12.42 -2.25
N PRO A 116 -16.22 -13.05 -3.35
CA PRO A 116 -15.51 -14.18 -3.95
C PRO A 116 -14.15 -13.78 -4.55
N ALA A 117 -14.01 -12.56 -5.09
CA ALA A 117 -12.72 -12.08 -5.60
C ALA A 117 -11.68 -11.94 -4.47
N ALA A 118 -12.06 -11.32 -3.35
CA ALA A 118 -11.21 -11.14 -2.19
C ALA A 118 -10.85 -12.49 -1.53
N PHE A 119 -11.80 -13.43 -1.50
CA PHE A 119 -11.56 -14.80 -1.02
C PHE A 119 -10.51 -15.52 -1.86
N LEU A 120 -10.66 -15.48 -3.18
CA LEU A 120 -9.70 -16.13 -4.07
C LEU A 120 -8.31 -15.50 -3.93
N PHE A 121 -8.24 -14.17 -3.84
CA PHE A 121 -6.99 -13.44 -3.66
C PHE A 121 -6.30 -13.77 -2.33
N LEU A 122 -7.01 -13.73 -1.21
CA LEU A 122 -6.44 -14.05 0.11
C LEU A 122 -6.04 -15.52 0.20
N ALA A 123 -6.89 -16.42 -0.27
CA ALA A 123 -6.61 -17.85 -0.25
C ALA A 123 -5.37 -18.18 -1.10
N ALA A 124 -5.27 -17.62 -2.31
CA ALA A 124 -4.11 -17.80 -3.18
C ALA A 124 -2.84 -17.19 -2.60
N SER A 125 -2.94 -15.99 -2.00
CA SER A 125 -1.82 -15.31 -1.35
C SER A 125 -1.28 -16.11 -0.17
N MET A 126 -2.15 -16.56 0.75
CA MET A 126 -1.73 -17.36 1.91
C MET A 126 -1.18 -18.73 1.50
N PHE A 127 -1.76 -19.35 0.47
CA PHE A 127 -1.26 -20.60 -0.08
C PHE A 127 0.16 -20.44 -0.62
N TYR A 128 0.41 -19.37 -1.38
CA TYR A 128 1.70 -19.07 -1.98
C TYR A 128 2.77 -18.70 -0.93
N LEU A 129 2.41 -17.97 0.13
CA LEU A 129 3.38 -17.41 1.06
C LEU A 129 3.98 -18.44 2.02
N LYS A 130 3.21 -19.43 2.53
CA LYS A 130 3.77 -20.41 3.47
C LYS A 130 2.94 -21.66 3.76
N GLY A 131 2.17 -22.18 2.81
CA GLY A 131 1.64 -23.56 2.88
C GLY A 131 0.89 -23.91 4.17
N ILE A 132 0.09 -22.98 4.68
CA ILE A 132 -0.76 -23.21 5.86
C ILE A 132 -1.78 -24.32 5.53
N SER A 133 -2.19 -25.10 6.53
CA SER A 133 -3.23 -26.12 6.36
C SER A 133 -4.47 -25.53 5.67
N TRP A 134 -5.01 -26.26 4.68
CA TRP A 134 -6.09 -25.76 3.82
C TRP A 134 -7.26 -25.21 4.64
N LEU A 135 -7.63 -25.90 5.74
CA LEU A 135 -8.69 -25.44 6.63
C LEU A 135 -8.40 -24.09 7.29
N LEU A 136 -7.18 -23.88 7.77
CA LEU A 136 -6.81 -22.65 8.45
C LEU A 136 -6.72 -21.50 7.44
N ASN A 137 -6.21 -21.76 6.23
CA ASN A 137 -6.23 -20.78 5.14
C ASN A 137 -7.67 -20.33 4.80
N VAL A 138 -8.59 -21.27 4.59
CA VAL A 138 -9.99 -20.96 4.30
C VAL A 138 -10.64 -20.18 5.44
N THR A 139 -10.44 -20.62 6.68
CA THR A 139 -11.05 -19.98 7.86
C THR A 139 -10.54 -18.56 8.05
N VAL A 140 -9.22 -18.35 7.98
CA VAL A 140 -8.61 -17.03 8.15
C VAL A 140 -8.98 -16.11 6.99
N SER A 141 -8.97 -16.60 5.76
CA SER A 141 -9.38 -15.81 4.59
C SER A 141 -10.84 -15.37 4.72
N LEU A 142 -11.74 -16.29 5.07
CA LEU A 142 -13.16 -16.00 5.24
C LEU A 142 -13.40 -14.99 6.37
N ALA A 143 -12.80 -15.22 7.54
CA ALA A 143 -12.91 -14.31 8.68
C ALA A 143 -12.38 -12.91 8.35
N THR A 144 -11.23 -12.82 7.67
CA THR A 144 -10.63 -11.55 7.26
C THR A 144 -11.55 -10.79 6.31
N ILE A 145 -12.17 -11.46 5.35
CA ILE A 145 -13.08 -10.81 4.38
C ILE A 145 -14.34 -10.32 5.06
N VAL A 146 -14.90 -11.10 5.99
CA VAL A 146 -16.06 -10.67 6.77
C VAL A 146 -15.73 -9.40 7.56
N VAL A 147 -14.57 -9.36 8.21
CA VAL A 147 -14.11 -8.17 8.95
C VAL A 147 -13.90 -6.98 8.02
N ILE A 148 -13.23 -7.17 6.88
CA ILE A 148 -13.04 -6.11 5.89
C ILE A 148 -14.39 -5.62 5.36
N TYR A 149 -15.28 -6.52 4.96
CA TYR A 149 -16.60 -6.17 4.46
C TYR A 149 -17.39 -5.37 5.49
N PHE A 150 -17.35 -5.78 6.76
CA PHE A 150 -18.02 -5.06 7.84
C PHE A 150 -17.42 -3.67 8.05
N LEU A 151 -16.09 -3.53 8.03
CA LEU A 151 -15.44 -2.22 8.11
C LEU A 151 -15.85 -1.32 6.95
N PHE A 152 -15.81 -1.81 5.72
CA PHE A 152 -16.15 -1.00 4.55
C PHE A 152 -17.63 -0.65 4.47
N SER A 153 -18.51 -1.58 4.81
CA SER A 153 -19.95 -1.33 4.82
C SER A 153 -20.37 -0.42 5.98
N GLN A 154 -19.91 -0.70 7.20
CA GLN A 154 -20.39 0.00 8.40
C GLN A 154 -19.62 1.29 8.70
N LEU A 155 -18.29 1.28 8.51
CA LEU A 155 -17.44 2.44 8.81
C LEU A 155 -17.36 3.40 7.62
N PHE A 156 -17.21 2.87 6.40
CA PHE A 156 -16.98 3.67 5.21
C PHE A 156 -18.23 3.86 4.33
N ASN A 157 -19.35 3.19 4.63
CA ASN A 157 -20.58 3.20 3.82
C ASN A 157 -20.33 2.86 2.33
N ILE A 158 -19.29 2.09 2.06
CA ILE A 158 -18.96 1.62 0.71
C ILE A 158 -19.80 0.37 0.43
N VAL A 159 -20.69 0.47 -0.55
CA VAL A 159 -21.42 -0.69 -1.09
C VAL A 159 -20.55 -1.32 -2.16
N PHE A 160 -19.96 -2.47 -1.84
CA PHE A 160 -19.26 -3.26 -2.83
C PHE A 160 -20.26 -4.00 -3.75
N PRO A 161 -20.00 -4.07 -5.07
CA PRO A 161 -20.75 -4.90 -5.99
C PRO A 161 -20.58 -6.39 -5.69
#